data_AF-A0A817IRZ6-F1
#
_entry.id   AF-A0A817IRZ6-F1
#
_cell.length_a   1.000
_cell.length_b   1.000
_cell.length_c   1.000
_cell.angle_alpha   90.00
_cell.angle_beta   90.00
_cell.angle_gamma   90.00
#
_symmetry.space_group_name_H-M   'P 1'
#
loop_
_entity.id
_entity.type
_entity.pdbx_description
1 polymer ?
#
loop_
_entity_poly.entity_id
_entity_poly.type
_entity_poly.pdbx_seq_one_letter_code
_entity_poly.pdbx_strand_id
1 'polypeptide(L)'
;MNNDNFTEAEEGIENIGKVQRELTGIITSQEIINKTNELREKLDNLARNLPNQNDFSNIDKYFERPPRDLLAKLKQVSARSPQYQQAYTTLLGKLRQNFSLAIDEVGKIPMKQRSAKLRPINHALCFIPDELQAPFKAHIEEMTTSIKNEEQEYKRDLDSSLKCADDNEHAFMKMSKLAEQFKEKNMDEFSEKMNEEILRRLQMYQTNLQSSLDENDMQAALDIMEKIIQYKGSVSEYIPGIKGIYETTRKSTIKSFERCSKVLAEISKIEKPEIGEKALSNTIACVNFSHKQDTTDGKFLPEIAMQNCTKDLKIMRDYFEENSRNYQDALKEMAVDNLHTVISISKKWEKLLDRVKDFSMKDGAMKSLIPDVQNVATHATMVSDVSKEIKSLKAQLNVELISDETTKFETKREEFFSQLKKSISKLKEIDAKLQDVLPTPVNAKESEENLKMKAKKIGKQLLDTASKPELNQVECDHFRKYYEHLIAFDKHLSLPDVEAQSTVDTSTVKVFEKVTSCCKEFANSGKDLGKAAEALVAVKLFAENLPMFDSQINTDIDEALKKSK
;
A
#
# COMPACT_ATOMS: atom_id res chain seq x y z
N MET A 1 -65.47 -0.92 68.78
CA MET A 1 -65.79 -2.29 68.32
C MET A 1 -64.64 -2.75 67.44
N ASN A 2 -64.05 -3.91 67.71
CA ASN A 2 -63.01 -4.47 66.83
C ASN A 2 -63.63 -4.76 65.46
N ASN A 3 -63.02 -4.23 64.41
CA ASN A 3 -63.54 -4.19 63.03
C ASN A 3 -63.70 -5.56 62.35
N ASP A 4 -63.48 -6.68 63.03
CA ASP A 4 -63.45 -8.01 62.39
C ASP A 4 -64.38 -9.04 63.04
N ASN A 5 -65.37 -8.59 63.82
CA ASN A 5 -66.28 -9.43 64.59
C ASN A 5 -67.69 -9.55 63.98
N PHE A 6 -67.76 -9.55 62.64
CA PHE A 6 -69.02 -9.60 61.89
C PHE A 6 -69.83 -10.85 62.20
N THR A 7 -69.15 -11.99 62.35
CA THR A 7 -69.79 -13.27 62.67
C THR A 7 -70.50 -13.22 64.01
N GLU A 8 -69.83 -12.75 65.06
CA GLU A 8 -70.42 -12.60 66.39
C GLU A 8 -71.54 -11.54 66.40
N ALA A 9 -71.40 -10.47 65.63
CA ALA A 9 -72.42 -9.42 65.54
C ALA A 9 -73.70 -9.90 64.81
N GLU A 10 -73.55 -10.68 63.74
CA GLU A 10 -74.67 -11.33 63.05
C GLU A 10 -75.34 -12.39 63.93
N GLU A 11 -74.58 -13.20 64.67
CA GLU A 11 -75.12 -14.18 65.62
C GLU A 11 -75.85 -13.50 66.78
N GLY A 12 -75.31 -12.38 67.27
CA GLY A 12 -75.95 -11.55 68.28
C GLY A 12 -77.31 -11.02 67.82
N ILE A 13 -77.40 -10.46 66.60
CA ILE A 13 -78.67 -10.02 66.02
C ILE A 13 -79.63 -11.20 65.81
N GLU A 14 -79.14 -12.35 65.33
CA GLU A 14 -79.99 -13.52 65.11
C GLU A 14 -80.59 -14.02 66.44
N ASN A 15 -79.79 -14.05 67.51
CA ASN A 15 -80.23 -14.41 68.84
C ASN A 15 -81.22 -13.39 69.42
N ILE A 16 -80.97 -12.08 69.25
CA ILE A 16 -81.93 -11.03 69.62
C ILE A 16 -83.25 -11.23 68.85
N GLY A 17 -83.19 -11.52 67.55
CA GLY A 17 -84.36 -11.77 66.72
C GLY A 17 -85.12 -13.07 67.06
N LYS A 18 -84.42 -14.11 67.54
CA LYS A 18 -85.04 -15.34 68.09
C LYS A 18 -85.78 -15.02 69.38
N VAL A 19 -85.11 -14.38 70.33
CA VAL A 19 -85.69 -13.96 71.62
C VAL A 19 -86.89 -13.03 71.38
N GLN A 20 -86.77 -12.08 70.45
CA GLN A 20 -87.87 -11.18 70.07
C GLN A 20 -89.07 -11.98 69.55
N ARG A 21 -88.87 -12.92 68.62
CA ARG A 21 -89.94 -13.78 68.10
C ARG A 21 -90.63 -14.60 69.19
N GLU A 22 -89.86 -15.19 70.09
CA GLU A 22 -90.39 -15.96 71.22
C GLU A 22 -91.19 -15.10 72.20
N LEU A 23 -90.78 -13.85 72.41
CA LEU A 23 -91.45 -12.89 73.28
C LEU A 23 -92.64 -12.16 72.62
N THR A 24 -92.78 -12.21 71.29
CA THR A 24 -93.80 -11.46 70.52
C THR A 24 -95.24 -11.86 70.90
N GLY A 25 -95.44 -13.04 71.49
CA GLY A 25 -96.73 -13.49 72.03
C GLY A 25 -97.01 -13.12 73.49
N ILE A 26 -96.05 -12.54 74.21
CA ILE A 26 -96.12 -12.28 75.67
C ILE A 26 -95.96 -10.78 75.97
N ILE A 27 -95.03 -10.09 75.30
CA ILE A 27 -94.77 -8.64 75.46
C ILE A 27 -94.50 -8.02 74.09
N THR A 28 -95.37 -7.11 73.64
CA THR A 28 -95.16 -6.34 72.40
C THR A 28 -94.57 -4.96 72.73
N SER A 29 -93.25 -4.88 72.88
CA SER A 29 -92.57 -3.59 73.09
C SER A 29 -92.06 -3.02 71.76
N GLN A 30 -92.69 -1.95 71.27
CA GLN A 30 -92.26 -1.21 70.09
C GLN A 30 -90.83 -0.65 70.24
N GLU A 31 -90.40 -0.37 71.47
CA GLU A 31 -89.04 0.11 71.75
C GLU A 31 -87.98 -0.96 71.42
N ILE A 32 -88.24 -2.24 71.74
CA ILE A 32 -87.32 -3.35 71.43
C ILE A 32 -87.26 -3.58 69.91
N ILE A 33 -88.40 -3.50 69.22
CA ILE A 33 -88.47 -3.62 67.76
C ILE A 33 -87.65 -2.50 67.10
N ASN A 34 -87.84 -1.26 67.54
CA ASN A 34 -87.12 -0.10 67.00
C ASN A 34 -85.62 -0.21 67.26
N LYS A 35 -85.18 -0.60 68.47
CA LYS A 35 -83.74 -0.79 68.78
C LYS A 35 -83.11 -1.94 67.99
N THR A 36 -83.86 -3.02 67.75
CA THR A 36 -83.35 -4.15 66.94
C THR A 36 -83.19 -3.75 65.47
N ASN A 37 -84.14 -2.99 64.92
CA ASN A 37 -84.03 -2.42 63.57
C ASN A 37 -82.87 -1.42 63.47
N GLU A 38 -82.68 -0.55 64.47
CA GLU A 38 -81.55 0.39 64.53
C GLU A 38 -80.20 -0.35 64.57
N LEU A 39 -80.11 -1.45 65.32
CA LEU A 39 -78.91 -2.31 65.36
C LEU A 39 -78.65 -3.00 64.02
N ARG A 40 -79.70 -3.50 63.34
CA ARG A 40 -79.57 -4.10 62.00
C ARG A 40 -79.12 -3.07 60.96
N GLU A 41 -79.67 -1.87 61.00
CA GLU A 41 -79.27 -0.77 60.11
C GLU A 41 -77.83 -0.33 60.35
N LYS A 42 -77.38 -0.28 61.61
CA LYS A 42 -75.96 -0.04 61.96
C LYS A 42 -75.04 -1.11 61.38
N LEU A 43 -75.42 -2.39 61.48
CA LEU A 43 -74.64 -3.51 60.92
C LEU A 43 -74.61 -3.50 59.39
N ASP A 44 -75.75 -3.23 58.73
CA ASP A 44 -75.82 -3.10 57.27
C ASP A 44 -74.97 -1.92 56.77
N ASN A 45 -74.97 -0.79 57.48
CA ASN A 45 -74.14 0.37 57.14
C ASN A 45 -72.65 0.08 57.36
N LEU A 46 -72.29 -0.69 58.39
CA LEU A 46 -70.92 -1.18 58.55
C LEU A 46 -70.51 -2.07 57.37
N ALA A 47 -71.34 -3.05 57.00
CA ALA A 47 -71.09 -3.95 55.89
C ALA A 47 -70.87 -3.22 54.55
N ARG A 48 -71.70 -2.21 54.25
CA ARG A 48 -71.57 -1.37 53.04
C ARG A 48 -70.27 -0.56 53.00
N ASN A 49 -69.73 -0.19 54.16
CA ASN A 49 -68.51 0.63 54.26
C ASN A 49 -67.22 -0.20 54.27
N LEU A 50 -67.28 -1.52 54.47
CA LEU A 50 -66.10 -2.40 54.49
C LEU A 50 -65.20 -2.29 53.26
N PRO A 51 -65.72 -2.19 52.02
CA PRO A 51 -64.87 -2.03 50.83
C PRO A 51 -64.11 -0.70 50.76
N ASN A 52 -64.52 0.30 51.54
CA ASN A 52 -63.91 1.63 51.59
C ASN A 52 -63.01 1.81 52.83
N GLN A 53 -63.31 1.12 53.93
CA GLN A 53 -62.51 1.13 55.15
C GLN A 53 -61.23 0.29 55.06
N ASN A 54 -61.20 -0.69 54.15
CA ASN A 54 -60.03 -1.53 53.92
C ASN A 54 -59.29 -1.04 52.66
N ASP A 55 -58.11 -0.49 52.88
CA ASP A 55 -57.29 0.07 51.81
C ASP A 55 -56.43 -1.01 51.14
N PHE A 56 -56.99 -1.61 50.10
CA PHE A 56 -56.30 -2.57 49.23
C PHE A 56 -55.88 -1.98 47.89
N SER A 57 -55.69 -0.65 47.84
CA SER A 57 -55.38 0.09 46.59
C SER A 57 -54.07 -0.31 45.91
N ASN A 58 -53.11 -0.90 46.64
CA ASN A 58 -51.84 -1.39 46.10
C ASN A 58 -51.50 -2.76 46.73
N ILE A 59 -50.84 -3.63 45.96
CA ILE A 59 -50.32 -4.94 46.36
C ILE A 59 -49.39 -4.84 47.58
N ASP A 60 -48.59 -3.78 47.69
CA ASP A 60 -47.69 -3.60 48.84
C ASP A 60 -48.45 -3.51 50.18
N LYS A 61 -49.71 -3.06 50.16
CA LYS A 61 -50.56 -2.95 51.36
C LYS A 61 -51.08 -4.32 51.84
N TYR A 62 -50.98 -5.36 51.01
CA TYR A 62 -51.50 -6.70 51.37
C TYR A 62 -50.65 -7.36 52.45
N PHE A 63 -49.39 -6.95 52.56
CA PHE A 63 -48.47 -7.39 53.60
C PHE A 63 -48.84 -6.82 54.98
N GLU A 64 -49.29 -5.57 55.01
CA GLU A 64 -49.67 -4.87 56.26
C GLU A 64 -51.02 -5.38 56.79
N ARG A 65 -51.97 -5.65 55.89
CA ARG A 65 -53.28 -6.19 56.24
C ARG A 65 -53.74 -7.22 55.21
N PRO A 66 -53.48 -8.53 55.43
CA PRO A 66 -53.82 -9.57 54.48
C PRO A 66 -55.32 -9.64 54.14
N PRO A 67 -55.72 -9.48 52.86
CA PRO A 67 -57.12 -9.56 52.45
C PRO A 67 -57.77 -10.93 52.70
N ARG A 68 -56.97 -12.01 52.73
CA ARG A 68 -57.43 -13.40 52.85
C ARG A 68 -58.36 -13.62 54.05
N ASP A 69 -57.97 -13.15 55.22
CA ASP A 69 -58.72 -13.42 56.45
C ASP A 69 -60.03 -12.63 56.50
N LEU A 70 -60.00 -11.37 56.04
CA LEU A 70 -61.20 -10.55 55.91
C LEU A 70 -62.19 -11.17 54.92
N LEU A 71 -61.71 -11.63 53.76
CA LEU A 71 -62.55 -12.27 52.75
C LEU A 71 -63.10 -13.63 53.23
N ALA A 72 -62.32 -14.41 53.98
CA ALA A 72 -62.79 -15.65 54.59
C ALA A 72 -63.94 -15.39 55.58
N LYS A 73 -63.80 -14.37 56.44
CA LYS A 73 -64.86 -13.96 57.38
C LYS A 73 -66.10 -13.45 56.65
N LEU A 74 -65.93 -12.60 55.64
CA LEU A 74 -67.04 -12.09 54.83
C LEU A 74 -67.80 -13.21 54.13
N LYS A 75 -67.10 -14.21 53.59
CA LYS A 75 -67.71 -15.38 52.93
C LYS A 75 -68.52 -16.25 53.90
N GLN A 76 -68.12 -16.35 55.17
CA GLN A 76 -68.87 -17.10 56.19
C GLN A 76 -70.23 -16.44 56.51
N VAL A 77 -70.28 -15.11 56.55
CA VAL A 77 -71.50 -14.36 56.87
C VAL A 77 -72.32 -13.96 55.64
N SER A 78 -71.79 -14.12 54.43
CA SER A 78 -72.43 -13.65 53.22
C SER A 78 -73.75 -14.37 52.88
N ALA A 79 -73.91 -15.62 53.34
CA ALA A 79 -75.17 -16.35 53.23
C ALA A 79 -76.29 -15.77 54.14
N ARG A 80 -75.93 -14.99 55.16
CA ARG A 80 -76.85 -14.41 56.15
C ARG A 80 -77.35 -13.02 55.77
N SER A 81 -76.64 -12.30 54.90
CA SER A 81 -77.03 -10.96 54.43
C SER A 81 -76.45 -10.60 53.04
N PRO A 82 -77.28 -10.08 52.11
CA PRO A 82 -76.85 -9.61 50.79
C PRO A 82 -75.75 -8.52 50.83
N GLN A 83 -75.74 -7.69 51.87
CA GLN A 83 -74.81 -6.58 52.03
C GLN A 83 -73.36 -7.08 52.19
N TYR A 84 -73.14 -8.14 52.96
CA TYR A 84 -71.81 -8.76 53.10
C TYR A 84 -71.39 -9.53 51.84
N GLN A 85 -72.34 -10.15 51.13
CA GLN A 85 -72.07 -10.77 49.82
C GLN A 85 -71.64 -9.72 48.78
N GLN A 86 -72.27 -8.54 48.78
CA GLN A 86 -71.90 -7.42 47.93
C GLN A 86 -70.50 -6.90 48.30
N ALA A 87 -70.21 -6.70 49.59
CA ALA A 87 -68.90 -6.28 50.06
C ALA A 87 -67.78 -7.29 49.69
N TYR A 88 -68.03 -8.59 49.85
CA TYR A 88 -67.14 -9.67 49.41
C TYR A 88 -66.84 -9.57 47.92
N THR A 89 -67.89 -9.46 47.09
CA THR A 89 -67.76 -9.40 45.62
C THR A 89 -67.00 -8.15 45.17
N THR A 90 -67.28 -6.99 45.76
CA THR A 90 -66.58 -5.74 45.46
C THR A 90 -65.10 -5.80 45.81
N LEU A 91 -64.76 -6.32 47.00
CA LEU A 91 -63.37 -6.48 47.42
C LEU A 91 -62.63 -7.48 46.53
N LEU A 92 -63.27 -8.60 46.18
CA LEU A 92 -62.72 -9.60 45.28
C LEU A 92 -62.45 -9.02 43.88
N GLY A 93 -63.35 -8.20 43.36
CA GLY A 93 -63.17 -7.46 42.11
C GLY A 93 -62.01 -6.46 42.15
N LYS A 94 -61.87 -5.70 43.24
CA LYS A 94 -60.74 -4.77 43.45
C LYS A 94 -59.40 -5.51 43.47
N LEU A 95 -59.31 -6.63 44.20
CA LEU A 95 -58.08 -7.44 44.25
C LEU A 95 -57.71 -7.98 42.86
N ARG A 96 -58.68 -8.47 42.08
CA ARG A 96 -58.45 -8.92 40.70
C ARG A 96 -57.88 -7.81 39.83
N GLN A 97 -58.50 -6.64 39.86
CA GLN A 97 -58.06 -5.49 39.07
C GLN A 97 -56.64 -5.07 39.43
N ASN A 98 -56.31 -5.04 40.73
CA ASN A 98 -55.00 -4.61 41.19
C ASN A 98 -53.89 -5.61 40.83
N PHE A 99 -54.16 -6.92 40.89
CA PHE A 99 -53.24 -7.93 40.39
C PHE A 99 -53.03 -7.86 38.88
N SER A 100 -54.11 -7.69 38.10
CA SER A 100 -54.01 -7.52 36.65
C SER A 100 -53.17 -6.29 36.28
N LEU A 101 -53.44 -5.14 36.89
CA LEU A 101 -52.69 -3.91 36.64
C LEU A 101 -51.21 -4.07 36.99
N ALA A 102 -50.89 -4.67 38.14
CA ALA A 102 -49.50 -4.85 38.55
C ALA A 102 -48.73 -5.79 37.62
N ILE A 103 -49.36 -6.88 37.13
CA ILE A 103 -48.71 -7.78 36.18
C ILE A 103 -48.55 -7.10 34.81
N ASP A 104 -49.55 -6.34 34.35
CA ASP A 104 -49.47 -5.54 33.12
C ASP A 104 -48.35 -4.49 33.19
N GLU A 105 -48.14 -3.88 34.36
CA GLU A 105 -47.04 -2.95 34.59
C GLU A 105 -45.67 -3.63 34.51
N VAL A 106 -45.56 -4.88 34.96
CA VAL A 106 -44.32 -5.67 34.74
C VAL A 106 -44.07 -5.88 33.24
N GLY A 107 -45.10 -6.11 32.43
CA GLY A 107 -44.92 -6.27 30.98
C GLY A 107 -44.27 -5.05 30.31
N LYS A 108 -44.46 -3.86 30.89
CA LYS A 108 -44.01 -2.57 30.32
C LYS A 108 -42.62 -2.14 30.76
N ILE A 109 -42.04 -2.74 31.80
CA ILE A 109 -40.70 -2.37 32.30
C ILE A 109 -39.58 -3.17 31.61
N PRO A 110 -38.33 -2.67 31.65
CA PRO A 110 -37.15 -3.38 31.15
C PRO A 110 -37.03 -4.81 31.66
N MET A 111 -36.60 -5.71 30.79
CA MET A 111 -36.57 -7.15 31.04
C MET A 111 -35.81 -7.54 32.32
N LYS A 112 -34.65 -6.91 32.54
CA LYS A 112 -33.81 -7.08 33.75
C LYS A 112 -34.55 -6.80 35.07
N GLN A 113 -35.54 -5.91 35.04
CA GLN A 113 -36.32 -5.52 36.22
C GLN A 113 -37.57 -6.39 36.40
N ARG A 114 -38.01 -7.09 35.35
CA ARG A 114 -39.25 -7.89 35.37
C ARG A 114 -39.21 -8.97 36.43
N SER A 115 -38.14 -9.76 36.48
CA SER A 115 -37.98 -10.83 37.48
C SER A 115 -38.00 -10.31 38.93
N ALA A 116 -37.39 -9.14 39.17
CA ALA A 116 -37.36 -8.51 40.48
C ALA A 116 -38.74 -7.98 40.89
N LYS A 117 -39.53 -7.46 39.94
CA LYS A 117 -40.90 -6.94 40.18
C LYS A 117 -41.97 -8.03 40.21
N LEU A 118 -41.76 -9.17 39.53
CA LEU A 118 -42.63 -10.35 39.64
C LEU A 118 -42.56 -11.01 41.01
N ARG A 119 -41.41 -10.99 41.68
CA ARG A 119 -41.23 -11.66 42.97
C ARG A 119 -42.17 -11.12 44.07
N PRO A 120 -42.31 -9.80 44.28
CA PRO A 120 -43.30 -9.24 45.20
C PRO A 120 -44.75 -9.59 44.83
N ILE A 121 -45.11 -9.54 43.54
CA ILE A 121 -46.45 -9.89 43.05
C ILE A 121 -46.75 -11.36 43.34
N ASN A 122 -45.80 -12.25 43.05
CA ASN A 122 -45.91 -13.68 43.33
C ASN A 122 -46.04 -13.95 44.84
N HIS A 123 -45.27 -13.24 45.67
CA HIS A 123 -45.38 -13.34 47.12
C HIS A 123 -46.73 -12.83 47.63
N ALA A 124 -47.28 -11.78 47.03
CA ALA A 124 -48.59 -11.24 47.41
C ALA A 124 -49.75 -12.22 47.18
N LEU A 125 -49.59 -13.22 46.30
CA LEU A 125 -50.58 -14.28 46.12
C LEU A 125 -50.87 -15.05 47.42
N CYS A 126 -49.91 -15.13 48.35
CA CYS A 126 -50.10 -15.78 49.64
C CYS A 126 -51.16 -15.09 50.52
N PHE A 127 -51.42 -13.80 50.28
CA PHE A 127 -52.33 -12.97 51.06
C PHE A 127 -53.74 -12.84 50.47
N ILE A 128 -54.03 -13.51 49.34
CA ILE A 128 -55.36 -13.54 48.73
C ILE A 128 -56.00 -14.94 48.79
N PRO A 129 -57.32 -15.07 48.62
CA PRO A 129 -57.99 -16.37 48.59
C PRO A 129 -57.57 -17.25 47.41
N ASP A 130 -57.62 -18.57 47.60
CA ASP A 130 -57.18 -19.57 46.61
C ASP A 130 -57.93 -19.45 45.26
N GLU A 131 -59.20 -19.00 45.30
CA GLU A 131 -60.04 -18.71 44.13
C GLU A 131 -59.44 -17.64 43.18
N LEU A 132 -58.58 -16.77 43.71
CA LEU A 132 -57.88 -15.75 42.93
C LEU A 132 -56.44 -16.15 42.61
N GLN A 133 -55.83 -17.03 43.40
CA GLN A 133 -54.42 -17.40 43.24
C GLN A 133 -54.16 -18.12 41.91
N ALA A 134 -54.99 -19.12 41.58
CA ALA A 134 -54.75 -20.00 40.43
C ALA A 134 -54.51 -19.25 39.09
N PRO A 135 -55.39 -18.33 38.65
CA PRO A 135 -55.19 -17.63 37.37
C PRO A 135 -53.96 -16.72 37.37
N PHE A 136 -53.67 -16.01 38.47
CA PHE A 136 -52.51 -15.13 38.54
C PHE A 136 -51.19 -15.91 38.67
N LYS A 137 -51.20 -17.05 39.38
CA LYS A 137 -50.05 -17.94 39.48
C LYS A 137 -49.65 -18.48 38.12
N ALA A 138 -50.62 -18.95 37.33
CA ALA A 138 -50.37 -19.42 35.96
C ALA A 138 -49.79 -18.31 35.08
N HIS A 139 -50.33 -17.09 35.17
CA HIS A 139 -49.84 -15.95 34.38
C HIS A 139 -48.41 -15.51 34.79
N ILE A 140 -48.10 -15.51 36.09
CA ILE A 140 -46.75 -15.25 36.60
C ILE A 140 -45.76 -16.33 36.16
N GLU A 141 -46.15 -17.61 36.17
CA GLU A 141 -45.32 -18.73 35.71
C GLU A 141 -45.04 -18.65 34.20
N GLU A 142 -46.05 -18.32 33.38
CA GLU A 142 -45.91 -18.09 31.95
C GLU A 142 -44.95 -16.93 31.68
N MET A 143 -45.14 -15.79 32.36
CA MET A 143 -44.27 -14.62 32.20
C MET A 143 -42.83 -14.92 32.65
N THR A 144 -42.65 -15.65 33.75
CA THR A 144 -41.33 -16.07 34.25
C THR A 144 -40.61 -16.99 33.25
N THR A 145 -41.36 -17.91 32.63
CA THR A 145 -40.81 -18.84 31.63
C THR A 145 -40.44 -18.11 30.34
N SER A 146 -41.30 -17.20 29.89
CA SER A 146 -41.05 -16.35 28.73
C SER A 146 -39.77 -15.52 28.91
N ILE A 147 -39.63 -14.84 30.06
CA ILE A 147 -38.42 -14.05 30.39
C ILE A 147 -37.16 -14.92 30.32
N LYS A 148 -37.18 -16.11 30.92
CA LYS A 148 -36.01 -17.02 30.89
C LYS A 148 -35.66 -17.49 29.48
N ASN A 149 -36.66 -17.78 28.65
CA ASN A 149 -36.44 -18.25 27.28
C ASN A 149 -35.84 -17.14 26.41
N GLU A 150 -36.38 -15.93 26.49
CA GLU A 150 -35.85 -14.75 25.79
C GLU A 150 -34.40 -14.45 26.22
N GLU A 151 -34.08 -14.50 27.52
CA GLU A 151 -32.70 -14.29 28.02
C GLU A 151 -31.72 -15.34 27.46
N GLN A 152 -32.15 -16.59 27.37
CA GLN A 152 -31.32 -17.68 26.81
C GLN A 152 -31.14 -17.56 25.29
N GLU A 153 -32.13 -17.02 24.59
CA GLU A 153 -32.04 -16.76 23.15
C GLU A 153 -31.05 -15.63 22.88
N TYR A 154 -31.17 -14.50 23.57
CA TYR A 154 -30.23 -13.38 23.47
C TYR A 154 -28.79 -13.78 23.82
N LYS A 155 -28.62 -14.60 24.87
CA LYS A 155 -27.30 -15.13 25.22
C LYS A 155 -26.71 -15.98 24.09
N ARG A 156 -27.51 -16.86 23.48
CA ARG A 156 -27.08 -17.69 22.35
C ARG A 156 -26.74 -16.85 21.13
N ASP A 157 -27.55 -15.85 20.81
CA ASP A 157 -27.30 -14.98 19.68
C ASP A 157 -26.05 -14.12 19.87
N LEU A 158 -25.86 -13.56 21.06
CA LEU A 158 -24.64 -12.83 21.39
C LEU A 158 -23.41 -13.73 21.29
N ASP A 159 -23.43 -14.90 21.94
CA ASP A 159 -22.29 -15.82 21.91
C ASP A 159 -21.99 -16.32 20.49
N SER A 160 -23.01 -16.55 19.66
CA SER A 160 -22.81 -16.94 18.25
C SER A 160 -22.18 -15.81 17.42
N SER A 161 -22.59 -14.56 17.66
CA SER A 161 -22.10 -13.39 16.92
C SER A 161 -20.67 -13.04 17.33
N LEU A 162 -20.33 -13.20 18.61
CA LEU A 162 -18.99 -12.97 19.15
C LEU A 162 -18.03 -14.17 18.95
N LYS A 163 -18.51 -15.35 18.57
CA LYS A 163 -17.65 -16.51 18.24
C LYS A 163 -17.39 -16.65 16.75
N CYS A 164 -18.12 -15.92 15.90
CA CYS A 164 -17.83 -15.91 14.48
C CYS A 164 -16.38 -15.42 14.29
N ALA A 165 -15.54 -16.29 13.73
CA ALA A 165 -14.14 -16.01 13.45
C ALA A 165 -13.98 -15.16 12.18
N ASP A 166 -14.95 -15.28 11.27
CA ASP A 166 -15.00 -14.49 10.06
C ASP A 166 -15.73 -13.18 10.35
N ASP A 167 -14.95 -12.12 10.56
CA ASP A 167 -15.40 -10.74 10.60
C ASP A 167 -15.83 -10.31 9.18
N ASN A 168 -16.98 -10.82 8.74
CA ASN A 168 -17.59 -10.50 7.45
C ASN A 168 -18.80 -9.58 7.61
N GLU A 169 -19.28 -9.02 6.50
CA GLU A 169 -20.37 -8.04 6.48
C GLU A 169 -21.65 -8.54 7.16
N HIS A 170 -21.97 -9.83 7.00
CA HIS A 170 -23.11 -10.46 7.67
C HIS A 170 -22.94 -10.48 9.20
N ALA A 171 -21.73 -10.81 9.70
CA ALA A 171 -21.42 -10.76 11.12
C ALA A 171 -21.55 -9.33 11.69
N PHE A 172 -21.08 -8.32 10.95
CA PHE A 172 -21.23 -6.92 11.34
C PHE A 172 -22.68 -6.45 11.40
N MET A 173 -23.51 -6.82 10.42
CA MET A 173 -24.95 -6.53 10.44
C MET A 173 -25.65 -7.23 11.62
N LYS A 174 -25.29 -8.48 11.91
CA LYS A 174 -25.87 -9.22 13.05
C LYS A 174 -25.49 -8.54 14.38
N MET A 175 -24.23 -8.14 14.53
CA MET A 175 -23.78 -7.39 15.70
C MET A 175 -24.52 -6.05 15.84
N SER A 176 -24.64 -5.26 14.78
CA SER A 176 -25.36 -3.99 14.80
C SER A 176 -26.81 -4.14 15.29
N LYS A 177 -27.54 -5.12 14.73
CA LYS A 177 -28.92 -5.43 15.17
C LYS A 177 -29.00 -5.84 16.63
N LEU A 178 -28.05 -6.66 17.12
CA LEU A 178 -28.03 -7.06 18.53
C LEU A 178 -27.74 -5.87 19.45
N ALA A 179 -26.80 -5.00 19.08
CA ALA A 179 -26.48 -3.81 19.85
C ALA A 179 -27.67 -2.84 19.95
N GLU A 180 -28.40 -2.66 18.85
CA GLU A 180 -29.65 -1.89 18.83
C GLU A 180 -30.71 -2.51 19.74
N GLN A 181 -30.97 -3.81 19.60
CA GLN A 181 -31.96 -4.52 20.42
C GLN A 181 -31.64 -4.46 21.91
N PHE A 182 -30.37 -4.63 22.29
CA PHE A 182 -29.97 -4.54 23.70
C PHE A 182 -30.16 -3.14 24.26
N LYS A 183 -29.92 -2.10 23.45
CA LYS A 183 -30.18 -0.71 23.84
C LYS A 183 -31.67 -0.43 23.98
N GLU A 184 -32.50 -0.82 23.00
CA GLU A 184 -33.96 -0.63 23.05
C GLU A 184 -34.62 -1.36 24.22
N LYS A 185 -34.17 -2.59 24.50
CA LYS A 185 -34.71 -3.42 25.59
C LYS A 185 -34.07 -3.16 26.96
N ASN A 186 -33.14 -2.20 27.07
CA ASN A 186 -32.39 -1.87 28.29
C ASN A 186 -31.71 -3.12 28.92
N MET A 187 -30.99 -3.86 28.08
CA MET A 187 -30.26 -5.07 28.43
C MET A 187 -28.79 -4.78 28.76
N ASP A 188 -28.56 -3.99 29.82
CA ASP A 188 -27.23 -3.45 30.14
C ASP A 188 -26.13 -4.52 30.23
N GLU A 189 -26.42 -5.69 30.81
CA GLU A 189 -25.43 -6.77 30.96
C GLU A 189 -24.96 -7.33 29.60
N PHE A 190 -25.89 -7.51 28.66
CA PHE A 190 -25.57 -7.98 27.31
C PHE A 190 -24.86 -6.89 26.51
N SER A 191 -25.25 -5.63 26.67
CA SER A 191 -24.57 -4.47 26.09
C SER A 191 -23.12 -4.34 26.60
N GLU A 192 -22.90 -4.48 27.92
CA GLU A 192 -21.58 -4.43 28.54
C GLU A 192 -20.69 -5.58 28.05
N LYS A 193 -21.20 -6.81 28.05
CA LYS A 193 -20.46 -7.98 27.55
C LYS A 193 -20.09 -7.82 26.07
N MET A 194 -21.01 -7.32 25.25
CA MET A 194 -20.76 -7.04 23.83
C MET A 194 -19.70 -5.95 23.65
N ASN A 195 -19.78 -4.88 24.43
CA ASN A 195 -18.82 -3.77 24.44
C ASN A 195 -17.41 -4.27 24.79
N GLU A 196 -17.25 -4.99 25.90
CA GLU A 196 -15.96 -5.52 26.34
C GLU A 196 -15.30 -6.41 25.27
N GLU A 197 -16.05 -7.33 24.67
CA GLU A 197 -15.48 -8.25 23.69
C GLU A 197 -15.12 -7.57 22.37
N ILE A 198 -15.95 -6.63 21.89
CA ILE A 198 -15.64 -5.86 20.67
C ILE A 198 -14.43 -4.96 20.90
N LEU A 199 -14.35 -4.27 22.05
CA LEU A 199 -13.17 -3.46 22.37
C LEU A 199 -11.91 -4.32 22.49
N ARG A 200 -11.99 -5.51 23.09
CA ARG A 200 -10.87 -6.46 23.17
C ARG A 200 -10.39 -6.89 21.78
N ARG A 201 -11.30 -7.22 20.86
CA ARG A 201 -10.97 -7.54 19.46
C ARG A 201 -10.35 -6.36 18.72
N LEU A 202 -10.89 -5.16 18.88
CA LEU A 202 -10.34 -3.94 18.27
C LEU A 202 -8.95 -3.60 18.80
N GLN A 203 -8.68 -3.81 20.09
CA GLN A 203 -7.33 -3.67 20.66
C GLN A 203 -6.35 -4.66 20.04
N MET A 204 -6.77 -5.92 19.86
CA MET A 204 -5.95 -6.92 19.15
C MET A 204 -5.65 -6.48 17.71
N TYR A 205 -6.65 -5.97 16.98
CA TYR A 205 -6.43 -5.44 15.64
C TYR A 205 -5.51 -4.22 15.63
N GLN A 206 -5.64 -3.32 16.59
CA GLN A 206 -4.74 -2.18 16.73
C GLN A 206 -3.28 -2.64 16.95
N THR A 207 -3.05 -3.65 17.80
CA THR A 207 -1.71 -4.22 18.02
C THR A 207 -1.15 -4.89 16.76
N ASN A 208 -1.97 -5.68 16.06
CA ASN A 208 -1.54 -6.36 14.83
C ASN A 208 -1.24 -5.37 13.70
N LEU A 209 -2.04 -4.31 13.59
CA LEU A 209 -1.81 -3.23 12.64
C LEU A 209 -0.51 -2.50 12.95
N GLN A 210 -0.27 -2.15 14.22
CA GLN A 210 0.97 -1.50 14.62
C GLN A 210 2.19 -2.37 14.32
N SER A 211 2.10 -3.68 14.57
CA SER A 211 3.17 -4.64 14.25
C SER A 211 3.44 -4.67 12.74
N SER A 212 2.39 -4.70 11.92
CA SER A 212 2.51 -4.65 10.45
C SER A 212 3.16 -3.35 9.97
N LEU A 213 2.79 -2.20 10.56
CA LEU A 213 3.41 -0.91 10.26
C LEU A 213 4.89 -0.87 10.64
N ASP A 214 5.28 -1.47 11.76
CA ASP A 214 6.68 -1.53 12.22
C ASP A 214 7.53 -2.43 11.31
N GLU A 215 6.93 -3.49 10.74
CA GLU A 215 7.54 -4.34 9.71
C GLU A 215 7.55 -3.69 8.30
N ASN A 216 7.00 -2.47 8.19
CA ASN A 216 6.75 -1.75 6.94
C ASN A 216 5.87 -2.53 5.95
N ASP A 217 4.97 -3.38 6.41
CA ASP A 217 3.94 -4.02 5.59
C ASP A 217 2.65 -3.18 5.63
N MET A 218 2.58 -2.20 4.74
CA MET A 218 1.42 -1.32 4.66
C MET A 218 0.17 -2.07 4.18
N GLN A 219 0.31 -3.08 3.31
CA GLN A 219 -0.85 -3.79 2.80
C GLN A 219 -1.55 -4.59 3.90
N ALA A 220 -0.79 -5.38 4.68
CA ALA A 220 -1.33 -6.09 5.83
C ALA A 220 -1.95 -5.14 6.86
N ALA A 221 -1.31 -4.00 7.11
CA ALA A 221 -1.86 -2.96 7.98
C ALA A 221 -3.20 -2.41 7.46
N LEU A 222 -3.33 -2.17 6.16
CA LEU A 222 -4.56 -1.65 5.54
C LEU A 222 -5.69 -2.69 5.55
N ASP A 223 -5.39 -3.97 5.36
CA ASP A 223 -6.37 -5.05 5.47
C ASP A 223 -6.95 -5.14 6.89
N ILE A 224 -6.12 -4.91 7.91
CA ILE A 224 -6.58 -4.81 9.31
C ILE A 224 -7.38 -3.51 9.54
N MET A 225 -6.94 -2.40 8.93
CA MET A 225 -7.62 -1.12 9.04
C MET A 225 -9.04 -1.18 8.46
N GLU A 226 -9.26 -1.94 7.39
CA GLU A 226 -10.58 -2.18 6.80
C GLU A 226 -11.55 -2.82 7.80
N LYS A 227 -11.09 -3.82 8.58
CA LYS A 227 -11.89 -4.44 9.64
C LYS A 227 -12.26 -3.42 10.73
N ILE A 228 -11.32 -2.57 11.13
CA ILE A 228 -11.57 -1.51 12.13
C ILE A 228 -12.59 -0.49 11.58
N ILE A 229 -12.53 -0.15 10.30
CA ILE A 229 -13.52 0.71 9.63
C ILE A 229 -14.91 0.06 9.66
N GLN A 230 -15.01 -1.24 9.38
CA GLN A 230 -16.29 -1.98 9.42
C GLN A 230 -16.90 -1.96 10.83
N TYR A 231 -16.11 -2.25 11.87
CA TYR A 231 -16.56 -2.11 13.27
C TYR A 231 -17.06 -0.71 13.58
N LYS A 232 -16.33 0.32 13.15
CA LYS A 232 -16.76 1.70 13.34
C LYS A 232 -18.08 1.99 12.63
N GLY A 233 -18.20 1.59 11.36
CA GLY A 233 -19.41 1.83 10.56
C GLY A 233 -20.65 1.12 11.10
N SER A 234 -20.49 -0.08 11.68
CA SER A 234 -21.64 -0.91 12.07
C SER A 234 -22.09 -0.76 13.52
N VAL A 235 -21.18 -0.52 14.48
CA VAL A 235 -21.52 -0.58 15.91
C VAL A 235 -21.08 0.63 16.75
N SER A 236 -20.41 1.64 16.17
CA SER A 236 -19.89 2.78 16.96
C SER A 236 -20.95 3.71 17.56
N GLU A 237 -22.20 3.63 17.10
CA GLU A 237 -23.33 4.39 17.69
C GLU A 237 -23.81 3.78 19.02
N TYR A 238 -23.55 2.49 19.23
CA TYR A 238 -23.98 1.74 20.40
C TYR A 238 -22.83 1.50 21.38
N ILE A 239 -21.60 1.40 20.87
CA ILE A 239 -20.42 1.01 21.64
C ILE A 239 -19.45 2.19 21.77
N PRO A 240 -19.32 2.80 22.97
CA PRO A 240 -18.37 3.89 23.19
C PRO A 240 -16.92 3.41 23.09
N GLY A 241 -16.02 4.26 22.58
CA GLY A 241 -14.58 3.98 22.49
C GLY A 241 -14.09 3.51 21.11
N ILE A 242 -14.96 2.92 20.27
CA ILE A 242 -14.59 2.47 18.92
C ILE A 242 -14.03 3.61 18.07
N LYS A 243 -14.66 4.79 18.12
CA LYS A 243 -14.19 5.98 17.39
C LYS A 243 -12.76 6.37 17.78
N GLY A 244 -12.42 6.31 19.06
CA GLY A 244 -11.07 6.61 19.55
C GLY A 244 -10.01 5.62 19.08
N ILE A 245 -10.34 4.32 19.03
CA ILE A 245 -9.44 3.29 18.48
C ILE A 245 -9.22 3.52 16.98
N TYR A 246 -10.30 3.76 16.22
CA TYR A 246 -10.20 4.08 14.80
C TYR A 246 -9.31 5.30 14.54
N GLU A 247 -9.52 6.41 15.24
CA GLU A 247 -8.74 7.64 15.05
C GLU A 247 -7.27 7.44 15.38
N THR A 248 -6.97 6.75 16.48
CA THR A 248 -5.59 6.43 16.88
C THR A 248 -4.89 5.59 15.82
N THR A 249 -5.57 4.57 15.33
CA THR A 249 -5.05 3.65 14.32
C THR A 249 -4.84 4.34 12.98
N ARG A 250 -5.84 5.12 12.53
CA ARG A 250 -5.76 5.95 11.32
C ARG A 250 -4.56 6.89 11.39
N LYS A 251 -4.34 7.54 12.53
CA LYS A 251 -3.21 8.46 12.74
C LYS A 251 -1.86 7.74 12.62
N SER A 252 -1.74 6.52 13.15
CA SER A 252 -0.54 5.70 12.98
C SER A 252 -0.29 5.33 11.52
N THR A 253 -1.33 4.92 10.79
CA THR A 253 -1.23 4.61 9.35
C THR A 253 -0.81 5.84 8.52
N ILE A 254 -1.42 7.00 8.77
CA ILE A 254 -1.04 8.27 8.11
C ILE A 254 0.42 8.62 8.40
N LYS A 255 0.87 8.50 9.66
CA LYS A 255 2.27 8.76 10.02
C LYS A 255 3.24 7.82 9.31
N SER A 256 2.88 6.55 9.14
CA SER A 256 3.68 5.58 8.40
C SER A 256 3.72 5.90 6.90
N PHE A 257 2.59 6.32 6.32
CA PHE A 257 2.50 6.82 4.94
C PHE A 257 3.41 8.03 4.71
N GLU A 258 3.35 9.04 5.58
CA GLU A 258 4.21 10.23 5.51
C GLU A 258 5.70 9.88 5.71
N ARG A 259 6.01 8.84 6.48
CA ARG A 259 7.38 8.34 6.58
C ARG A 259 7.85 7.73 5.26
N CYS A 260 6.99 6.94 4.60
CA CYS A 260 7.31 6.35 3.29
C CYS A 260 7.54 7.43 2.22
N SER A 261 6.71 8.48 2.18
CA SER A 261 6.92 9.60 1.24
C SER A 261 8.24 10.32 1.50
N LYS A 262 8.58 10.59 2.77
CA LYS A 262 9.86 11.21 3.14
C LYS A 262 11.08 10.38 2.76
N VAL A 263 11.01 9.06 2.90
CA VAL A 263 12.08 8.16 2.43
C VAL A 263 12.30 8.36 0.92
N LEU A 264 11.22 8.43 0.13
CA LEU A 264 11.32 8.67 -1.32
C LEU A 264 11.85 10.07 -1.65
N ALA A 265 11.54 11.09 -0.84
CA ALA A 265 12.14 12.42 -1.00
C ALA A 265 13.66 12.41 -0.77
N GLU A 266 14.18 11.48 0.03
CA GLU A 266 15.62 11.29 0.26
C GLU A 266 16.25 10.24 -0.65
N ILE A 267 15.67 9.98 -1.83
CA ILE A 267 16.10 8.91 -2.75
C ILE A 267 17.61 8.92 -3.06
N SER A 268 18.23 10.10 -3.15
CA SER A 268 19.66 10.23 -3.43
C SER A 268 20.57 9.68 -2.32
N LYS A 269 20.07 9.58 -1.08
CA LYS A 269 20.80 9.07 0.09
C LYS A 269 20.52 7.59 0.36
N ILE A 270 19.53 6.98 -0.30
CA ILE A 270 19.19 5.58 -0.08
C ILE A 270 20.27 4.70 -0.70
N GLU A 271 20.96 3.88 0.10
CA GLU A 271 21.97 2.95 -0.41
C GLU A 271 21.34 1.73 -1.09
N LYS A 272 20.35 1.11 -0.45
CA LYS A 272 19.71 -0.13 -0.88
C LYS A 272 18.40 0.15 -1.65
N PRO A 273 18.32 -0.16 -2.96
CA PRO A 273 17.15 0.18 -3.77
C PRO A 273 15.85 -0.44 -3.25
N GLU A 274 15.92 -1.58 -2.58
CA GLU A 274 14.76 -2.28 -1.99
C GLU A 274 14.00 -1.42 -0.98
N ILE A 275 14.69 -0.50 -0.28
CA ILE A 275 14.08 0.42 0.68
C ILE A 275 13.18 1.42 -0.06
N GLY A 276 13.68 2.01 -1.15
CA GLY A 276 12.91 2.92 -1.99
C GLY A 276 11.76 2.22 -2.69
N GLU A 277 11.99 1.00 -3.20
CA GLU A 277 10.94 0.17 -3.82
C GLU A 277 9.81 -0.16 -2.83
N LYS A 278 10.15 -0.56 -1.60
CA LYS A 278 9.17 -0.86 -0.55
C LYS A 278 8.41 0.39 -0.12
N ALA A 279 9.10 1.52 0.05
CA ALA A 279 8.46 2.80 0.37
C ALA A 279 7.46 3.24 -0.70
N LEU A 280 7.81 3.10 -1.98
CA LEU A 280 6.89 3.39 -3.08
C LEU A 280 5.68 2.47 -3.07
N SER A 281 5.87 1.15 -2.93
CA SER A 281 4.77 0.20 -2.86
C SER A 281 3.81 0.51 -1.71
N ASN A 282 4.33 0.86 -0.54
CA ASN A 282 3.52 1.25 0.62
C ASN A 282 2.76 2.56 0.40
N THR A 283 3.41 3.56 -0.18
CA THR A 283 2.77 4.83 -0.55
C THR A 283 1.59 4.59 -1.49
N ILE A 284 1.79 3.76 -2.52
CA ILE A 284 0.76 3.42 -3.50
C ILE A 284 -0.40 2.64 -2.87
N ALA A 285 -0.09 1.63 -2.04
CA ALA A 285 -1.13 0.86 -1.36
C ALA A 285 -2.03 1.78 -0.53
N CYS A 286 -1.45 2.75 0.19
CA CYS A 286 -2.19 3.70 1.01
C CYS A 286 -3.01 4.71 0.18
N VAL A 287 -2.46 5.23 -0.92
CA VAL A 287 -3.18 6.10 -1.86
C VAL A 287 -4.39 5.35 -2.45
N ASN A 288 -4.19 4.13 -2.95
CA ASN A 288 -5.24 3.31 -3.54
C ASN A 288 -6.32 2.97 -2.52
N PHE A 289 -5.93 2.62 -1.29
CA PHE A 289 -6.88 2.40 -0.21
C PHE A 289 -7.70 3.65 0.08
N SER A 290 -7.06 4.83 0.13
CA SER A 290 -7.77 6.09 0.36
C SER A 290 -8.72 6.49 -0.77
N HIS A 291 -8.48 6.04 -2.00
CA HIS A 291 -9.40 6.27 -3.12
C HIS A 291 -10.60 5.33 -3.13
N LYS A 292 -10.43 4.11 -2.61
CA LYS A 292 -11.51 3.12 -2.50
C LYS A 292 -12.41 3.36 -1.29
N GLN A 293 -11.85 3.92 -0.21
CA GLN A 293 -12.55 4.14 1.05
C GLN A 293 -13.12 5.56 1.14
N ASP A 294 -14.39 5.70 0.79
CA ASP A 294 -15.21 6.84 1.23
C ASP A 294 -15.71 6.53 2.65
N THR A 295 -15.10 7.15 3.66
CA THR A 295 -15.62 7.05 5.03
C THR A 295 -16.68 8.12 5.26
N THR A 296 -17.62 7.87 6.16
CA THR A 296 -18.63 8.85 6.60
C THR A 296 -18.04 10.18 7.09
N ASP A 297 -16.76 10.18 7.47
CA ASP A 297 -16.02 11.31 8.03
C ASP A 297 -15.08 11.97 7.00
N GLY A 298 -15.23 11.63 5.71
CA GLY A 298 -14.42 12.12 4.60
C GLY A 298 -13.35 11.13 4.13
N LYS A 299 -12.31 11.65 3.47
CA LYS A 299 -11.23 10.82 2.88
C LYS A 299 -10.35 10.19 3.96
N PHE A 300 -9.95 8.94 3.76
CA PHE A 300 -9.03 8.24 4.67
C PHE A 300 -7.71 9.01 4.84
N LEU A 301 -7.05 9.41 3.75
CA LEU A 301 -5.93 10.34 3.79
C LEU A 301 -6.44 11.79 3.76
N PRO A 302 -6.06 12.63 4.74
CA PRO A 302 -6.39 14.04 4.71
C PRO A 302 -5.64 14.74 3.58
N GLU A 303 -6.24 15.83 3.06
CA GLU A 303 -5.67 16.58 1.93
C GLU A 303 -4.24 17.07 2.20
N ILE A 304 -3.95 17.49 3.42
CA ILE A 304 -2.60 17.93 3.84
C ILE A 304 -1.57 16.81 3.67
N ALA A 305 -1.91 15.58 4.06
CA ALA A 305 -0.99 14.44 3.91
C ALA A 305 -0.76 14.11 2.43
N MET A 306 -1.81 14.19 1.61
CA MET A 306 -1.70 14.01 0.16
C MET A 306 -0.82 15.09 -0.47
N GLN A 307 -1.01 16.36 -0.11
CA GLN A 307 -0.19 17.48 -0.61
C GLN A 307 1.29 17.34 -0.21
N ASN A 308 1.57 16.89 1.02
CA ASN A 308 2.94 16.62 1.46
C ASN A 308 3.56 15.47 0.66
N CYS A 309 2.82 14.39 0.44
CA CYS A 309 3.27 13.28 -0.40
C CYS A 309 3.55 13.73 -1.84
N THR A 310 2.71 14.59 -2.43
CA THR A 310 2.97 15.17 -3.76
C THR A 310 4.30 15.93 -3.79
N LYS A 311 4.59 16.73 -2.76
CA LYS A 311 5.86 17.46 -2.67
C LYS A 311 7.05 16.51 -2.54
N ASP A 312 6.93 15.49 -1.71
CA ASP A 312 7.99 14.49 -1.50
C ASP A 312 8.28 13.68 -2.78
N LEU A 313 7.23 13.21 -3.46
CA LEU A 313 7.36 12.47 -4.72
C LEU A 313 7.87 13.35 -5.87
N LYS A 314 7.59 14.66 -5.83
CA LYS A 314 8.19 15.61 -6.77
C LYS A 314 9.71 15.67 -6.62
N ILE A 315 10.25 15.64 -5.41
CA ILE A 315 11.72 15.62 -5.18
C ILE A 315 12.33 14.37 -5.80
N MET A 316 11.69 13.20 -5.58
CA MET A 316 12.12 11.94 -6.20
C MET A 316 12.12 12.02 -7.73
N ARG A 317 11.06 12.60 -8.31
CA ARG A 317 10.95 12.82 -9.76
C ARG A 317 12.05 13.75 -10.27
N ASP A 318 12.26 14.88 -9.60
CA ASP A 318 13.25 15.89 -10.00
C ASP A 318 14.67 15.29 -10.01
N TYR A 319 14.98 14.41 -9.05
CA TYR A 319 16.22 13.63 -9.03
C TYR A 319 16.39 12.75 -10.28
N PHE A 320 15.34 12.05 -10.70
CA PHE A 320 15.39 11.23 -11.92
C PHE A 320 15.47 12.05 -13.20
N GLU A 321 14.76 13.18 -13.28
CA GLU A 321 14.84 14.11 -14.40
C GLU A 321 16.21 14.76 -14.51
N GLU A 322 16.82 15.12 -13.39
CA GLU A 322 18.20 15.62 -13.35
C GLU A 322 19.19 14.55 -13.83
N ASN A 323 19.07 13.30 -13.36
CA ASN A 323 19.89 12.20 -13.85
C ASN A 323 19.74 12.01 -15.38
N SER A 324 18.51 12.13 -15.89
CA SER A 324 18.23 12.05 -17.33
C SER A 324 18.82 13.22 -18.12
N ARG A 325 18.85 14.43 -17.57
CA ARG A 325 19.49 15.60 -18.20
C ARG A 325 21.01 15.46 -18.21
N ASN A 326 21.60 15.11 -17.07
CA ASN A 326 23.04 14.85 -16.95
C ASN A 326 23.48 13.74 -17.91
N TYR A 327 22.65 12.72 -18.13
CA TYR A 327 22.89 11.71 -19.14
C TYR A 327 22.93 12.27 -20.57
N GLN A 328 21.96 13.11 -20.95
CA GLN A 328 21.94 13.70 -22.29
C GLN A 328 23.16 14.58 -22.55
N ASP A 329 23.60 15.35 -21.55
CA ASP A 329 24.78 16.20 -21.67
C ASP A 329 26.06 15.35 -21.72
N ALA A 330 26.17 14.33 -20.87
CA ALA A 330 27.29 13.38 -20.89
C ALA A 330 27.38 12.59 -22.21
N LEU A 331 26.25 12.26 -22.83
CA LEU A 331 26.20 11.59 -24.13
C LEU A 331 26.68 12.52 -25.25
N LYS A 332 26.22 13.77 -25.29
CA LYS A 332 26.64 14.77 -26.30
C LYS A 332 28.15 15.03 -26.26
N GLU A 333 28.71 15.13 -25.07
CA GLU A 333 30.15 15.37 -24.87
C GLU A 333 30.97 14.07 -24.91
N MET A 334 30.30 12.92 -24.95
CA MET A 334 30.90 11.60 -24.75
C MET A 334 31.77 11.56 -23.46
N ALA A 335 31.33 12.19 -22.39
CA ALA A 335 32.03 12.21 -21.10
C ALA A 335 31.84 10.86 -20.36
N VAL A 336 32.79 9.94 -20.52
CA VAL A 336 32.63 8.53 -20.11
C VAL A 336 32.45 8.36 -18.59
N ASP A 337 33.15 9.13 -17.77
CA ASP A 337 32.98 9.08 -16.30
C ASP A 337 31.58 9.52 -15.86
N ASN A 338 31.04 10.56 -16.51
CA ASN A 338 29.70 11.05 -16.24
C ASN A 338 28.65 10.04 -16.73
N LEU A 339 28.86 9.45 -17.92
CA LEU A 339 28.02 8.37 -18.44
C LEU A 339 27.99 7.16 -17.50
N HIS A 340 29.14 6.75 -16.95
CA HIS A 340 29.19 5.66 -15.96
C HIS A 340 28.31 5.98 -14.74
N THR A 341 28.47 7.17 -14.20
CA THR A 341 27.77 7.61 -12.98
C THR A 341 26.25 7.62 -13.19
N VAL A 342 25.76 8.26 -14.26
CA VAL A 342 24.32 8.39 -14.52
C VAL A 342 23.66 7.07 -14.93
N ILE A 343 24.37 6.21 -15.68
CA ILE A 343 23.87 4.88 -16.05
C ILE A 343 23.82 3.98 -14.81
N SER A 344 24.83 4.06 -13.93
CA SER A 344 24.84 3.33 -12.66
C SER A 344 23.67 3.72 -11.75
N ILE A 345 23.35 5.02 -11.66
CA ILE A 345 22.16 5.51 -10.95
C ILE A 345 20.89 4.95 -11.57
N SER A 346 20.74 5.02 -12.90
CA SER A 346 19.58 4.48 -13.60
C SER A 346 19.44 2.97 -13.43
N LYS A 347 20.55 2.22 -13.44
CA LYS A 347 20.58 0.77 -13.21
C LYS A 347 20.14 0.42 -11.79
N LYS A 348 20.63 1.16 -10.79
CA LYS A 348 20.24 0.99 -9.38
C LYS A 348 18.73 1.16 -9.19
N TRP A 349 18.13 2.14 -9.87
CA TRP A 349 16.73 2.50 -9.71
C TRP A 349 15.80 1.98 -10.81
N GLU A 350 16.27 1.07 -11.67
CA GLU A 350 15.52 0.59 -12.84
C GLU A 350 14.14 0.04 -12.46
N LYS A 351 14.10 -0.89 -11.50
CA LYS A 351 12.85 -1.47 -11.00
C LYS A 351 11.90 -0.44 -10.37
N LEU A 352 12.45 0.51 -9.62
CA LEU A 352 11.67 1.58 -9.01
C LEU A 352 11.04 2.45 -10.10
N LEU A 353 11.85 2.90 -11.07
CA LEU A 353 11.40 3.73 -12.18
C LEU A 353 10.33 3.02 -13.02
N ASP A 354 10.53 1.74 -13.32
CA ASP A 354 9.57 0.92 -14.05
C ASP A 354 8.24 0.83 -13.29
N ARG A 355 8.27 0.58 -11.98
CA ARG A 355 7.06 0.60 -11.15
C ARG A 355 6.37 1.95 -11.19
N VAL A 356 7.11 3.05 -10.98
CA VAL A 356 6.53 4.41 -11.02
C VAL A 356 5.86 4.67 -12.37
N LYS A 357 6.53 4.31 -13.48
CA LYS A 357 5.97 4.47 -14.84
C LYS A 357 4.71 3.63 -15.01
N ASP A 358 4.74 2.36 -14.65
CA ASP A 358 3.58 1.46 -14.70
C ASP A 358 2.37 2.03 -13.96
N PHE A 359 2.58 2.53 -12.73
CA PHE A 359 1.50 3.12 -11.93
C PHE A 359 1.00 4.44 -12.52
N SER A 360 1.88 5.31 -13.01
CA SER A 360 1.47 6.55 -13.67
C SER A 360 0.65 6.32 -14.95
N MET A 361 0.78 5.14 -15.59
CA MET A 361 -0.01 4.75 -16.75
C MET A 361 -1.36 4.13 -16.37
N LYS A 362 -1.39 3.31 -15.31
CA LYS A 362 -2.56 2.52 -14.91
C LYS A 362 -3.49 3.25 -13.94
N ASP A 363 -2.99 4.21 -13.17
CA ASP A 363 -3.73 4.89 -12.10
C ASP A 363 -3.74 6.42 -12.28
N GLY A 364 -4.94 6.97 -12.45
CA GLY A 364 -5.15 8.41 -12.63
C GLY A 364 -4.72 9.25 -11.43
N ALA A 365 -4.78 8.71 -10.21
CA ALA A 365 -4.32 9.39 -9.01
C ALA A 365 -2.79 9.52 -8.99
N MET A 366 -2.08 8.45 -9.30
CA MET A 366 -0.60 8.48 -9.37
C MET A 366 -0.10 9.39 -10.49
N LYS A 367 -0.82 9.47 -11.62
CA LYS A 367 -0.52 10.41 -12.70
C LYS A 367 -0.58 11.88 -12.24
N SER A 368 -1.48 12.20 -11.31
CA SER A 368 -1.55 13.56 -10.74
C SER A 368 -0.40 13.87 -9.77
N LEU A 369 0.19 12.85 -9.15
CA LEU A 369 1.30 13.00 -8.21
C LEU A 369 2.65 13.11 -8.92
N ILE A 370 2.84 12.41 -10.04
CA ILE A 370 4.13 12.37 -10.77
C ILE A 370 3.90 12.41 -12.30
N PRO A 371 3.50 13.56 -12.88
CA PRO A 371 3.05 13.64 -14.28
C PRO A 371 4.13 13.44 -15.36
N ASP A 372 5.42 13.59 -15.03
CA ASP A 372 6.49 13.69 -16.04
C ASP A 372 7.53 12.56 -16.01
N VAL A 373 7.45 11.67 -15.01
CA VAL A 373 8.40 10.56 -14.84
C VAL A 373 8.41 9.57 -16.01
N GLN A 374 7.35 9.52 -16.82
CA GLN A 374 7.28 8.70 -18.02
C GLN A 374 8.35 9.08 -19.06
N ASN A 375 8.72 10.36 -19.12
CA ASN A 375 9.68 10.90 -20.07
C ASN A 375 11.14 10.75 -19.63
N VAL A 376 11.39 10.31 -18.38
CA VAL A 376 12.74 10.06 -17.87
C VAL A 376 13.38 8.90 -18.64
N ALA A 377 14.62 9.07 -19.08
CA ALA A 377 15.37 8.00 -19.73
C ALA A 377 15.57 6.81 -18.77
N THR A 378 15.22 5.62 -19.23
CA THR A 378 15.48 4.38 -18.48
C THR A 378 16.89 3.87 -18.75
N HIS A 379 17.38 3.01 -17.86
CA HIS A 379 18.66 2.31 -18.05
C HIS A 379 18.75 1.65 -19.44
N ALA A 380 17.71 0.92 -19.86
CA ALA A 380 17.65 0.31 -21.19
C ALA A 380 17.79 1.33 -22.34
N THR A 381 17.11 2.48 -22.27
CA THR A 381 17.23 3.53 -23.30
C THR A 381 18.63 4.14 -23.33
N MET A 382 19.22 4.40 -22.15
CA MET A 382 20.57 4.95 -22.04
C MET A 382 21.61 4.00 -22.64
N VAL A 383 21.54 2.72 -22.30
CA VAL A 383 22.43 1.68 -22.83
C VAL A 383 22.29 1.55 -24.36
N SER A 384 21.07 1.62 -24.89
CA SER A 384 20.82 1.57 -26.33
C SER A 384 21.50 2.74 -27.06
N ASP A 385 21.39 3.95 -26.53
CA ASP A 385 21.96 5.14 -27.17
C ASP A 385 23.49 5.15 -27.09
N VAL A 386 24.10 4.78 -25.96
CA VAL A 386 25.55 4.57 -25.86
C VAL A 386 26.01 3.47 -26.84
N SER A 387 25.22 2.41 -27.03
CA SER A 387 25.53 1.36 -28.00
C SER A 387 25.51 1.86 -29.45
N LYS A 388 24.65 2.83 -29.79
CA LYS A 388 24.67 3.48 -31.12
C LYS A 388 25.95 4.29 -31.30
N GLU A 389 26.39 5.03 -30.29
CA GLU A 389 27.65 5.77 -30.36
C GLU A 389 28.87 4.85 -30.46
N ILE A 390 28.87 3.74 -29.73
CA ILE A 390 29.92 2.71 -29.88
C ILE A 390 29.95 2.17 -31.31
N LYS A 391 28.79 1.89 -31.92
CA LYS A 391 28.70 1.45 -33.32
C LYS A 391 29.22 2.52 -34.29
N SER A 392 28.90 3.79 -34.04
CA SER A 392 29.41 4.92 -34.82
C SER A 392 30.94 4.99 -34.77
N LEU A 393 31.52 4.92 -33.57
CA LEU A 393 32.98 4.88 -33.38
C LEU A 393 33.61 3.66 -34.06
N LYS A 394 33.02 2.47 -33.94
CA LYS A 394 33.51 1.26 -34.64
C LYS A 394 33.45 1.41 -36.16
N ALA A 395 32.41 2.03 -36.70
CA ALA A 395 32.28 2.28 -38.14
C ALA A 395 33.39 3.22 -38.64
N GLN A 396 33.72 4.27 -37.87
CA GLN A 396 34.85 5.16 -38.20
C GLN A 396 36.19 4.43 -38.26
N LEU A 397 36.36 3.33 -37.52
CA LEU A 397 37.58 2.51 -37.54
C LEU A 397 37.57 1.46 -38.65
N ASN A 398 36.41 1.11 -39.19
CA ASN A 398 36.28 0.13 -40.26
C ASN A 398 36.28 0.76 -41.66
N VAL A 399 37.28 1.60 -41.92
CA VAL A 399 37.46 2.31 -43.19
C VAL A 399 38.74 1.85 -43.90
N GLU A 400 38.87 2.17 -45.19
CA GLU A 400 40.15 2.00 -45.89
C GLU A 400 41.15 3.03 -45.36
N LEU A 401 42.39 2.58 -45.12
CA LEU A 401 43.45 3.46 -44.60
C LEU A 401 44.07 4.36 -45.67
N ILE A 402 43.80 4.08 -46.95
CA ILE A 402 44.29 4.84 -48.07
C ILE A 402 43.14 5.13 -49.02
N SER A 403 42.94 6.41 -49.32
CA SER A 403 41.92 6.95 -50.22
C SER A 403 42.54 7.99 -51.16
N ASP A 404 41.79 8.44 -52.16
CA ASP A 404 42.26 9.50 -53.07
C ASP A 404 42.59 10.80 -52.32
N GLU A 405 41.80 11.17 -51.31
CA GLU A 405 42.03 12.38 -50.52
C GLU A 405 43.28 12.27 -49.65
N THR A 406 43.46 11.14 -48.95
CA THR A 406 44.62 10.90 -48.08
C THR A 406 45.92 10.65 -48.87
N THR A 407 45.79 10.25 -50.15
CA THR A 407 46.94 10.14 -51.08
C THR A 407 47.36 11.50 -51.63
N LYS A 408 46.41 12.39 -51.94
CA LYS A 408 46.71 13.69 -52.56
C LYS A 408 47.11 14.77 -51.56
N PHE A 409 46.59 14.72 -50.33
CA PHE A 409 46.72 15.81 -49.36
C PHE A 409 47.27 15.30 -48.02
N GLU A 410 48.47 15.72 -47.66
CA GLU A 410 49.14 15.36 -46.40
C GLU A 410 48.31 15.75 -45.18
N THR A 411 47.78 16.98 -45.13
CA THR A 411 46.96 17.46 -44.01
C THR A 411 45.73 16.59 -43.78
N LYS A 412 45.06 16.13 -44.85
CA LYS A 412 43.90 15.24 -44.74
C LYS A 412 44.28 13.85 -44.22
N ARG A 413 45.45 13.36 -44.60
CA ARG A 413 46.01 12.10 -44.10
C ARG A 413 46.35 12.19 -42.61
N GLU A 414 47.00 13.26 -42.17
CA GLU A 414 47.31 13.49 -40.75
C GLU A 414 46.04 13.63 -39.89
N GLU A 415 45.06 14.41 -40.38
CA GLU A 415 43.74 14.56 -39.75
C GLU A 415 43.04 13.21 -39.59
N PHE A 416 43.02 12.40 -40.66
CA PHE A 416 42.39 11.09 -40.68
C PHE A 416 43.00 10.12 -39.66
N PHE A 417 44.32 9.95 -39.64
CA PHE A 417 44.98 9.06 -38.68
C PHE A 417 44.85 9.56 -37.22
N SER A 418 44.86 10.88 -37.01
CA SER A 418 44.62 11.47 -35.70
C SER A 418 43.18 11.23 -35.22
N GLN A 419 42.19 11.26 -36.12
CA GLN A 419 40.80 10.90 -35.82
C GLN A 419 40.66 9.42 -35.44
N LEU A 420 41.29 8.51 -36.21
CA LEU A 420 41.30 7.08 -35.86
C LEU A 420 41.88 6.85 -34.46
N LYS A 421 42.98 7.55 -34.11
CA LYS A 421 43.59 7.46 -32.78
C LYS A 421 42.64 7.90 -31.67
N LYS A 422 41.94 9.02 -31.89
CA LYS A 422 40.91 9.52 -30.96
C LYS A 422 39.79 8.50 -30.79
N SER A 423 39.27 7.93 -31.88
CA SER A 423 38.17 6.96 -31.82
C SER A 423 38.58 5.65 -31.14
N ILE A 424 39.80 5.13 -31.38
CA ILE A 424 40.32 3.95 -30.64
C ILE A 424 40.47 4.27 -29.15
N SER A 425 41.10 5.40 -28.82
CA SER A 425 41.32 5.81 -27.43
C SER A 425 39.99 5.94 -26.70
N LYS A 426 38.97 6.47 -27.38
CA LYS A 426 37.63 6.59 -26.84
C LYS A 426 36.95 5.24 -26.62
N LEU A 427 37.04 4.33 -27.59
CA LEU A 427 36.54 2.97 -27.41
C LEU A 427 37.22 2.24 -26.24
N LYS A 428 38.55 2.39 -26.08
CA LYS A 428 39.28 1.83 -24.94
C LYS A 428 38.81 2.40 -23.60
N GLU A 429 38.57 3.71 -23.55
CA GLU A 429 38.02 4.37 -22.35
C GLU A 429 36.63 3.82 -22.01
N ILE A 430 35.74 3.71 -23.00
CA ILE A 430 34.39 3.15 -22.84
C ILE A 430 34.47 1.69 -22.38
N ASP A 431 35.30 0.86 -23.01
CA ASP A 431 35.47 -0.56 -22.68
C ASP A 431 35.98 -0.74 -21.24
N ALA A 432 36.89 0.13 -20.79
CA ALA A 432 37.44 0.06 -19.43
C ALA A 432 36.44 0.54 -18.36
N LYS A 433 35.72 1.63 -18.64
CA LYS A 433 34.92 2.33 -17.62
C LYS A 433 33.45 1.93 -17.62
N LEU A 434 32.88 1.49 -18.74
CA LEU A 434 31.45 1.15 -18.84
C LEU A 434 31.16 -0.35 -18.88
N GLN A 435 32.16 -1.22 -18.70
CA GLN A 435 31.99 -2.68 -18.78
C GLN A 435 30.99 -3.26 -17.77
N ASP A 436 30.80 -2.64 -16.61
CA ASP A 436 29.91 -3.11 -15.54
C ASP A 436 28.46 -2.64 -15.73
N VAL A 437 28.25 -1.61 -16.55
CA VAL A 437 26.93 -1.04 -16.86
C VAL A 437 26.42 -1.42 -18.24
N LEU A 438 27.30 -1.73 -19.20
CA LEU A 438 26.91 -2.19 -20.53
C LEU A 438 26.65 -3.70 -20.55
N PRO A 439 25.62 -4.17 -21.28
CA PRO A 439 25.27 -5.59 -21.37
C PRO A 439 26.17 -6.38 -22.33
N THR A 440 26.95 -5.70 -23.17
CA THR A 440 27.83 -6.34 -24.17
C THR A 440 29.21 -5.68 -24.13
N PRO A 441 30.30 -6.47 -24.09
CA PRO A 441 31.65 -5.95 -24.18
C PRO A 441 31.86 -5.11 -25.44
N VAL A 442 32.60 -4.01 -25.32
CA VAL A 442 32.88 -3.13 -26.45
C VAL A 442 33.95 -3.74 -27.35
N ASN A 443 34.85 -4.56 -26.82
CA ASN A 443 35.93 -5.23 -27.55
C ASN A 443 36.79 -4.23 -28.34
N ALA A 444 37.30 -3.19 -27.67
CA ALA A 444 38.13 -2.17 -28.34
C ALA A 444 39.38 -2.77 -29.01
N LYS A 445 39.89 -3.89 -28.46
CA LYS A 445 41.02 -4.66 -28.98
C LYS A 445 40.79 -5.21 -30.39
N GLU A 446 39.57 -5.61 -30.73
CA GLU A 446 39.26 -6.16 -32.06
C GLU A 446 39.39 -5.07 -33.13
N SER A 447 38.86 -3.87 -32.87
CA SER A 447 38.99 -2.72 -33.75
C SER A 447 40.45 -2.29 -33.92
N GLU A 448 41.23 -2.32 -32.84
CA GLU A 448 42.67 -2.04 -32.88
C GLU A 448 43.42 -3.08 -33.73
N GLU A 449 43.16 -4.37 -33.53
CA GLU A 449 43.82 -5.45 -34.29
C GLU A 449 43.48 -5.38 -35.78
N ASN A 450 42.22 -5.06 -36.13
CA ASN A 450 41.82 -4.84 -37.52
C ASN A 450 42.62 -3.71 -38.20
N LEU A 451 42.89 -2.63 -37.47
CA LEU A 451 43.74 -1.55 -37.97
C LEU A 451 45.21 -1.96 -38.06
N LYS A 452 45.73 -2.72 -37.08
CA LYS A 452 47.09 -3.31 -37.16
C LYS A 452 47.24 -4.19 -38.40
N MET A 453 46.26 -5.04 -38.70
CA MET A 453 46.29 -5.89 -39.89
C MET A 453 46.30 -5.07 -41.19
N LYS A 454 45.47 -4.02 -41.28
CA LYS A 454 45.46 -3.12 -42.45
C LYS A 454 46.80 -2.38 -42.61
N ALA A 455 47.40 -1.92 -41.52
CA ALA A 455 48.71 -1.27 -41.55
C ALA A 455 49.84 -2.23 -41.94
N LYS A 456 49.85 -3.45 -41.40
CA LYS A 456 50.79 -4.51 -41.80
C LYS A 456 50.67 -4.86 -43.28
N LYS A 457 49.46 -4.85 -43.84
CA LYS A 457 49.24 -5.04 -45.28
C LYS A 457 49.86 -3.92 -46.11
N ILE A 458 49.73 -2.65 -45.68
CA ILE A 458 50.39 -1.50 -46.32
C ILE A 458 51.92 -1.66 -46.24
N GLY A 459 52.45 -2.01 -45.08
CA GLY A 459 53.89 -2.25 -44.90
C GLY A 459 54.42 -3.37 -45.80
N LYS A 460 53.68 -4.47 -45.93
CA LYS A 460 54.01 -5.54 -46.87
C LYS A 460 53.99 -5.05 -48.32
N GLN A 461 52.98 -4.27 -48.72
CA GLN A 461 52.89 -3.72 -50.07
C GLN A 461 54.04 -2.75 -50.38
N LEU A 462 54.47 -1.96 -49.40
CA LEU A 462 55.65 -1.10 -49.51
C LEU A 462 56.92 -1.95 -49.75
N LEU A 463 57.15 -2.98 -48.93
CA LEU A 463 58.30 -3.87 -49.06
C LEU A 463 58.29 -4.65 -50.39
N ASP A 464 57.14 -5.18 -50.79
CA ASP A 464 56.97 -5.91 -52.04
C ASP A 464 57.29 -5.01 -53.24
N THR A 465 56.81 -3.75 -53.20
CA THR A 465 57.12 -2.74 -54.22
C THR A 465 58.61 -2.42 -54.21
N ALA A 466 59.20 -2.12 -53.05
CA ALA A 466 60.62 -1.82 -52.89
C ALA A 466 61.56 -2.97 -53.32
N SER A 467 61.08 -4.21 -53.28
CA SER A 467 61.87 -5.42 -53.61
C SER A 467 61.82 -5.79 -55.09
N LYS A 468 61.01 -5.12 -55.92
CA LYS A 468 61.02 -5.34 -57.36
C LYS A 468 62.41 -5.02 -57.95
N PRO A 469 62.87 -5.75 -58.98
CA PRO A 469 64.18 -5.49 -59.59
C PRO A 469 64.31 -4.05 -60.14
N GLU A 470 63.26 -3.57 -60.79
CA GLU A 470 63.14 -2.23 -61.35
C GLU A 470 61.86 -1.56 -60.85
N LEU A 471 61.85 -0.23 -60.83
CA LEU A 471 60.69 0.58 -60.46
C LEU A 471 60.39 1.57 -61.60
N ASN A 472 59.31 1.33 -62.32
CA ASN A 472 58.77 2.31 -63.26
C ASN A 472 57.91 3.36 -62.53
N GLN A 473 57.36 4.30 -63.29
CA GLN A 473 56.46 5.36 -62.79
C GLN A 473 55.37 4.84 -61.85
N VAL A 474 54.66 3.80 -62.27
CA VAL A 474 53.51 3.23 -61.54
C VAL A 474 53.97 2.62 -60.21
N GLU A 475 55.14 2.00 -60.19
CA GLU A 475 55.72 1.45 -58.96
C GLU A 475 56.27 2.52 -58.03
N CYS A 476 56.88 3.58 -58.55
CA CYS A 476 57.27 4.73 -57.75
C CYS A 476 56.03 5.42 -57.12
N ASP A 477 54.94 5.55 -57.87
CA ASP A 477 53.67 6.07 -57.35
C ASP A 477 53.08 5.18 -56.25
N HIS A 478 53.09 3.86 -56.43
CA HIS A 478 52.70 2.91 -55.40
C HIS A 478 53.61 2.98 -54.16
N PHE A 479 54.92 3.03 -54.36
CA PHE A 479 55.89 3.16 -53.27
C PHE A 479 55.63 4.43 -52.46
N ARG A 480 55.54 5.58 -53.13
CA ARG A 480 55.24 6.88 -52.50
C ARG A 480 53.95 6.82 -51.71
N LYS A 481 52.88 6.31 -52.33
CA LYS A 481 51.58 6.13 -51.66
C LYS A 481 51.71 5.33 -50.37
N TYR A 482 52.32 4.15 -50.38
CA TYR A 482 52.43 3.33 -49.18
C TYR A 482 53.39 3.91 -48.14
N TYR A 483 54.51 4.49 -48.59
CA TYR A 483 55.54 5.12 -47.76
C TYR A 483 54.95 6.26 -46.93
N GLU A 484 54.29 7.21 -47.59
CA GLU A 484 53.73 8.38 -46.92
C GLU A 484 52.61 8.00 -45.93
N HIS A 485 51.79 7.01 -46.26
CA HIS A 485 50.75 6.52 -45.35
C HIS A 485 51.32 5.77 -44.15
N LEU A 486 52.42 5.03 -44.32
CA LEU A 486 53.05 4.31 -43.22
C LEU A 486 53.76 5.26 -42.24
N ILE A 487 54.37 6.34 -42.74
CA ILE A 487 54.91 7.43 -41.91
C ILE A 487 53.80 8.15 -41.15
N ALA A 488 52.73 8.55 -41.85
CA ALA A 488 51.62 9.25 -41.21
C ALA A 488 50.92 8.35 -40.18
N PHE A 489 50.81 7.04 -40.46
CA PHE A 489 50.31 6.06 -39.51
C PHE A 489 51.18 6.00 -38.25
N ASP A 490 52.50 5.86 -38.38
CA ASP A 490 53.43 5.79 -37.25
C ASP A 490 53.34 7.04 -36.37
N LYS A 491 53.35 8.22 -37.00
CA LYS A 491 53.34 9.51 -36.31
C LYS A 491 51.99 9.86 -35.67
N HIS A 492 50.88 9.66 -36.38
CA HIS A 492 49.56 10.20 -35.96
C HIS A 492 48.61 9.17 -35.36
N LEU A 493 48.75 7.89 -35.72
CA LEU A 493 47.94 6.80 -35.15
C LEU A 493 48.73 6.04 -34.07
N SER A 494 49.96 5.62 -34.40
CA SER A 494 50.89 4.92 -33.50
C SER A 494 50.24 3.74 -32.78
N LEU A 495 50.11 2.59 -33.46
CA LEU A 495 49.63 1.35 -32.83
C LEU A 495 50.80 0.51 -32.30
N PRO A 496 50.68 -0.10 -31.10
CA PRO A 496 51.68 -1.03 -30.60
C PRO A 496 51.83 -2.23 -31.53
N ASP A 497 53.05 -2.78 -31.62
CA ASP A 497 53.37 -3.99 -32.40
C ASP A 497 53.21 -3.86 -33.93
N VAL A 498 53.18 -2.62 -34.44
CA VAL A 498 53.32 -2.33 -35.87
C VAL A 498 54.68 -1.68 -36.08
N GLU A 499 55.61 -2.42 -36.69
CA GLU A 499 56.97 -1.95 -36.99
C GLU A 499 57.00 -1.05 -38.25
N ALA A 500 56.19 0.01 -38.24
CA ALA A 500 56.04 0.92 -39.36
C ALA A 500 57.38 1.56 -39.75
N GLN A 501 58.11 2.12 -38.76
CA GLN A 501 59.41 2.76 -39.00
C GLN A 501 60.45 1.77 -39.56
N SER A 502 60.59 0.57 -38.98
CA SER A 502 61.52 -0.46 -39.49
C SER A 502 61.20 -0.87 -40.93
N THR A 503 59.90 -0.97 -41.25
CA THR A 503 59.43 -1.28 -42.61
C THR A 503 59.77 -0.16 -43.58
N VAL A 504 59.57 1.09 -43.17
CA VAL A 504 59.97 2.30 -43.92
C VAL A 504 61.47 2.29 -44.17
N ASP A 505 62.29 2.10 -43.14
CA ASP A 505 63.75 2.12 -43.23
C ASP A 505 64.28 1.02 -44.17
N THR A 506 63.77 -0.22 -44.00
CA THR A 506 64.16 -1.36 -44.86
C THR A 506 63.79 -1.10 -46.32
N SER A 507 62.61 -0.53 -46.57
CA SER A 507 62.16 -0.21 -47.93
C SER A 507 62.99 0.91 -48.55
N THR A 508 63.36 1.91 -47.75
CA THR A 508 64.24 3.02 -48.14
C THR A 508 65.62 2.50 -48.55
N VAL A 509 66.24 1.63 -47.75
CA VAL A 509 67.54 1.00 -48.10
C VAL A 509 67.45 0.29 -49.45
N LYS A 510 66.41 -0.51 -49.69
CA LYS A 510 66.22 -1.23 -50.97
C LYS A 510 66.04 -0.32 -52.19
N VAL A 511 65.46 0.87 -52.01
CA VAL A 511 65.38 1.88 -53.08
C VAL A 511 66.74 2.51 -53.32
N PHE A 512 67.45 2.90 -52.26
CA PHE A 512 68.79 3.48 -52.39
C PHE A 512 69.84 2.50 -52.93
N GLU A 513 69.70 1.20 -52.70
CA GLU A 513 70.51 0.17 -53.36
C GLU A 513 70.36 0.23 -54.90
N LYS A 514 69.15 0.48 -55.42
CA LYS A 514 68.89 0.62 -56.86
C LYS A 514 69.47 1.92 -57.40
N VAL A 515 69.24 3.03 -56.70
CA VAL A 515 69.84 4.34 -57.03
C VAL A 515 71.37 4.20 -57.10
N THR A 516 71.98 3.56 -56.11
CA THR A 516 73.43 3.30 -56.06
C THR A 516 73.88 2.40 -57.21
N SER A 517 73.11 1.36 -57.56
CA SER A 517 73.43 0.47 -58.69
C SER A 517 73.46 1.25 -60.01
N CYS A 518 72.42 2.04 -60.30
CA CYS A 518 72.36 2.87 -61.50
C CYS A 518 73.46 3.95 -61.51
N CYS A 519 73.78 4.57 -60.36
CA CYS A 519 74.90 5.49 -60.25
C CYS A 519 76.26 4.82 -60.51
N LYS A 520 76.44 3.55 -60.10
CA LYS A 520 77.66 2.77 -60.42
C LYS A 520 77.71 2.37 -61.89
N GLU A 521 76.60 1.96 -62.48
CA GLU A 521 76.51 1.66 -63.91
C GLU A 521 76.84 2.89 -64.76
N PHE A 522 76.34 4.06 -64.36
CA PHE A 522 76.72 5.33 -64.95
C PHE A 522 78.23 5.60 -64.79
N ALA A 523 78.79 5.55 -63.57
CA ALA A 523 80.20 5.83 -63.33
C ALA A 523 81.16 4.86 -64.05
N ASN A 524 80.74 3.60 -64.25
CA ASN A 524 81.53 2.55 -64.90
C ASN A 524 81.27 2.40 -66.42
N SER A 525 80.34 3.18 -66.99
CA SER A 525 79.96 3.12 -68.42
C SER A 525 81.09 3.54 -69.38
N GLY A 526 82.13 4.20 -68.88
CA GLY A 526 83.33 4.56 -69.66
C GLY A 526 83.01 5.46 -70.85
N LYS A 527 83.16 4.95 -72.08
CA LYS A 527 82.85 5.67 -73.34
C LYS A 527 81.50 5.28 -73.96
N ASP A 528 80.75 4.35 -73.36
CA ASP A 528 79.44 3.94 -73.85
C ASP A 528 78.36 4.95 -73.41
N LEU A 529 78.27 6.04 -74.17
CA LEU A 529 77.36 7.15 -73.89
C LEU A 529 75.88 6.73 -73.88
N GLY A 530 75.51 5.65 -74.57
CA GLY A 530 74.15 5.11 -74.58
C GLY A 530 73.76 4.55 -73.21
N LYS A 531 74.60 3.66 -72.66
CA LYS A 531 74.39 3.09 -71.33
C LYS A 531 74.51 4.12 -70.21
N ALA A 532 75.42 5.08 -70.36
CA ALA A 532 75.56 6.19 -69.43
C ALA A 532 74.27 7.03 -69.35
N ALA A 533 73.67 7.33 -70.51
CA ALA A 533 72.42 8.07 -70.60
C ALA A 533 71.23 7.28 -70.05
N GLU A 534 71.14 5.98 -70.35
CA GLU A 534 70.08 5.10 -69.82
C GLU A 534 70.12 5.03 -68.29
N ALA A 535 71.31 4.86 -67.69
CA ALA A 535 71.48 4.82 -66.24
C ALA A 535 71.15 6.17 -65.58
N LEU A 536 71.58 7.30 -66.16
CA LEU A 536 71.24 8.64 -65.66
C LEU A 536 69.74 8.93 -65.74
N VAL A 537 69.08 8.55 -66.85
CA VAL A 537 67.63 8.68 -66.99
C VAL A 537 66.92 7.84 -65.93
N ALA A 538 67.37 6.61 -65.67
CA ALA A 538 66.81 5.76 -64.62
C ALA A 538 66.96 6.36 -63.22
N VAL A 539 68.12 6.93 -62.87
CA VAL A 539 68.30 7.62 -61.57
C VAL A 539 67.44 8.87 -61.46
N LYS A 540 67.36 9.66 -62.54
CA LYS A 540 66.55 10.88 -62.56
C LYS A 540 65.06 10.57 -62.43
N LEU A 541 64.58 9.46 -63.00
CA LEU A 541 63.22 8.98 -62.80
C LEU A 541 62.93 8.66 -61.33
N PHE A 542 63.90 8.20 -60.54
CA PHE A 542 63.71 8.04 -59.10
C PHE A 542 63.56 9.39 -58.39
N ALA A 543 64.41 10.39 -58.69
CA ALA A 543 64.33 11.72 -58.10
C ALA A 543 62.99 12.42 -58.42
N GLU A 544 62.53 12.33 -59.68
CA GLU A 544 61.28 12.95 -60.14
C GLU A 544 60.04 12.31 -59.51
N ASN A 545 60.07 10.99 -59.27
CA ASN A 545 58.88 10.24 -58.83
C ASN A 545 58.85 9.88 -57.35
N LEU A 546 59.99 9.98 -56.67
CA LEU A 546 60.13 9.81 -55.22
C LEU A 546 60.63 11.12 -54.59
N PRO A 547 59.80 12.18 -54.59
CA PRO A 547 60.21 13.53 -54.16
C PRO A 547 60.69 13.58 -52.71
N MET A 548 60.27 12.63 -51.87
CA MET A 548 60.76 12.49 -50.50
C MET A 548 62.24 12.14 -50.39
N PHE A 549 62.86 11.64 -51.48
CA PHE A 549 64.28 11.28 -51.55
C PHE A 549 65.08 12.16 -52.53
N ASP A 550 64.42 13.09 -53.22
CA ASP A 550 64.98 13.93 -54.29
C ASP A 550 66.35 14.54 -53.93
N SER A 551 66.45 15.19 -52.76
CA SER A 551 67.71 15.80 -52.30
C SER A 551 68.86 14.80 -52.16
N GLN A 552 68.58 13.59 -51.66
CA GLN A 552 69.61 12.57 -51.46
C GLN A 552 69.99 11.94 -52.80
N ILE A 553 69.01 11.63 -53.65
CA ILE A 553 69.24 11.04 -54.97
C ILE A 553 70.05 12.01 -55.86
N ASN A 554 69.72 13.31 -55.86
CA ASN A 554 70.48 14.31 -56.61
C ASN A 554 71.92 14.45 -56.11
N THR A 555 72.14 14.32 -54.80
CA THR A 555 73.49 14.31 -54.24
C THR A 555 74.28 13.10 -54.74
N ASP A 556 73.66 11.93 -54.78
CA ASP A 556 74.29 10.70 -55.28
C ASP A 556 74.60 10.80 -56.80
N ILE A 557 73.72 11.44 -57.58
CA ILE A 557 73.97 11.75 -59.00
C ILE A 557 75.19 12.67 -59.16
N ASP A 558 75.24 13.77 -58.40
CA ASP A 558 76.33 14.74 -58.46
C ASP A 558 77.69 14.10 -58.10
N GLU A 559 77.71 13.21 -57.11
CA GLU A 559 78.90 12.45 -56.77
C GLU A 559 79.32 11.48 -57.88
N ALA A 560 78.37 10.79 -58.50
CA ALA A 560 78.64 9.89 -59.62
C ALA A 560 79.19 10.67 -60.84
N LEU A 561 78.61 11.84 -61.14
CA LEU A 561 79.09 12.77 -62.19
C LEU A 561 80.53 13.22 -61.93
N LYS A 562 80.88 13.56 -60.70
CA LYS A 562 82.26 13.94 -60.33
C LYS A 562 83.26 12.80 -60.54
N LYS A 563 82.85 11.54 -60.32
CA LYS A 563 83.69 10.33 -60.47
C LYS A 563 83.81 9.83 -61.93
N SER A 564 82.93 10.29 -62.82
CA SER A 564 82.88 9.90 -64.24
C SER A 564 83.74 10.78 -65.18
N LYS A 565 84.38 11.83 -64.65
CA LYS A 565 85.45 12.58 -65.33
C LYS A 565 86.77 11.83 -65.21
#